data_AF-A0AAD6MKC7-F1
#
_entry.id   AF-A0AAD6MKC7-F1
#
_cell.length_a   1.000
_cell.length_b   1.000
_cell.length_c   1.000
_cell.angle_alpha   90.00
_cell.angle_beta   90.00
_cell.angle_gamma   90.00
#
_symmetry.space_group_name_H-M   'P 1'
#
loop_
_entity.id
_entity.type
_entity.pdbx_description
1 polymer ?
#
loop_
_entity_poly.entity_id
_entity_poly.type
_entity_poly.pdbx_seq_one_letter_code
_entity_poly.pdbx_strand_id
1 'polypeptide(L)'
;MICISLTDDRQHSVLELLLDMLSKCLLFAFTLFSLCYKDDCTKEDPLSQESFRKLALPLPFSKQHHSKLVCFITKELMDTENPPQVLPNGYVYSTKALEEMAKRNDGKITCPRTGLVCNYSEVVKAYIS
;
A
#
# COMPACT_ATOMS: atom_id res chain seq x y z
N MET A 1 -32.88 -18.74 12.26
CA MET A 1 -32.68 -19.24 13.63
C MET A 1 -31.22 -19.11 13.99
N ILE A 2 -30.89 -18.06 14.76
CA ILE A 2 -29.95 -18.02 15.89
C ILE A 2 -30.22 -16.65 16.52
N CYS A 3 -30.86 -16.69 17.70
CA CYS A 3 -31.01 -15.55 18.59
C CYS A 3 -29.74 -15.48 19.44
N ILE A 4 -29.20 -14.28 19.66
CA ILE A 4 -28.41 -14.01 20.85
C ILE A 4 -29.02 -12.76 21.48
N SER A 5 -29.59 -12.99 22.66
CA SER A 5 -30.23 -12.01 23.54
C SER A 5 -29.20 -10.99 24.01
N LEU A 6 -29.47 -9.70 23.84
CA LEU A 6 -28.74 -8.64 24.52
C LEU A 6 -29.69 -8.00 25.54
N THR A 7 -29.48 -8.38 26.80
CA THR A 7 -29.99 -7.69 27.98
C THR A 7 -29.43 -6.28 28.04
N ASP A 8 -30.31 -5.39 28.50
CA ASP A 8 -30.15 -3.96 28.71
C ASP A 8 -29.05 -3.65 29.75
N ASP A 9 -28.03 -2.90 29.33
CA ASP A 9 -27.09 -2.18 30.20
C ASP A 9 -26.75 -0.82 29.55
N ARG A 10 -27.81 -0.06 29.23
CA ARG A 10 -27.72 1.32 28.74
C ARG A 10 -27.58 2.26 29.93
N GLN A 11 -26.36 2.71 30.23
CA GLN A 11 -26.06 4.14 30.49
C GLN A 11 -24.59 4.45 30.82
N HIS A 12 -23.73 3.46 31.11
CA HIS A 12 -22.34 3.73 31.49
C HIS A 12 -21.31 3.69 30.34
N SER A 13 -21.72 3.27 29.14
CA SER A 13 -20.84 3.04 27.98
C SER A 13 -20.80 4.19 26.96
N VAL A 14 -21.81 5.06 26.97
CA VAL A 14 -21.96 6.11 25.95
C VAL A 14 -20.90 7.21 26.10
N LEU A 15 -20.54 7.58 27.34
CA LEU A 15 -19.53 8.60 27.60
C LEU A 15 -18.13 8.16 27.16
N GLU A 16 -17.74 6.92 27.45
CA GLU A 16 -16.45 6.34 27.04
C GLU A 16 -16.33 6.20 25.52
N LEU A 17 -17.43 5.75 24.86
CA LEU A 17 -17.52 5.74 23.39
C LEU A 17 -17.43 7.15 22.81
N LEU A 18 -18.07 8.15 23.43
CA LEU A 18 -17.97 9.54 22.99
C LEU A 18 -16.56 10.09 23.20
N LEU A 19 -15.90 9.74 24.30
CA LEU A 19 -14.55 10.18 24.63
C LEU A 19 -13.53 9.60 23.65
N ASP A 20 -13.66 8.32 23.32
CA ASP A 20 -12.80 7.63 22.34
C ASP A 20 -13.06 8.14 20.92
N MET A 21 -14.32 8.38 20.55
CA MET A 21 -14.67 9.01 19.28
C MET A 21 -14.16 10.46 19.20
N LEU A 22 -14.27 11.25 20.27
CA LEU A 22 -13.74 12.61 20.33
C LEU A 22 -12.22 12.63 20.31
N SER A 23 -11.55 11.70 21.01
CA SER A 23 -10.10 11.55 21.00
C SER A 23 -9.58 11.14 19.62
N LYS A 24 -10.25 10.18 18.96
CA LYS A 24 -9.96 9.77 17.58
C LYS A 24 -10.24 10.89 16.58
N CYS A 25 -11.35 11.60 16.72
CA CYS A 25 -11.67 12.77 15.89
C CYS A 25 -10.70 13.93 16.12
N LEU A 26 -10.25 14.16 17.34
CA LEU A 26 -9.28 15.20 17.68
C LEU A 26 -7.88 14.85 17.16
N LEU A 27 -7.46 13.58 17.30
CA LEU A 27 -6.22 13.10 16.71
C LEU A 27 -6.26 13.15 15.18
N PHE A 28 -7.40 12.82 14.58
CA PHE A 28 -7.64 12.91 13.14
C PHE A 28 -7.65 14.38 12.68
N ALA A 29 -8.33 15.27 13.39
CA ALA A 29 -8.35 16.70 13.09
C ALA A 29 -6.98 17.36 13.29
N PHE A 30 -6.22 16.97 14.32
CA PHE A 30 -4.87 17.46 14.58
C PHE A 30 -3.86 16.93 13.56
N THR A 31 -3.97 15.67 13.14
CA THR A 31 -3.17 15.15 12.01
C THR A 31 -3.55 15.83 10.70
N LEU A 32 -4.85 16.02 10.42
CA LEU A 32 -5.32 16.73 9.23
C LEU A 32 -4.86 18.21 9.20
N PHE A 33 -4.86 18.88 10.37
CA PHE A 33 -4.38 20.25 10.53
C PHE A 33 -2.85 20.34 10.40
N SER A 34 -2.11 19.40 11.00
CA SER A 34 -0.64 19.38 10.97
C SER A 34 -0.06 18.96 9.61
N LEU A 35 -0.77 18.14 8.82
CA LEU A 35 -0.33 17.75 7.48
C LEU A 35 -0.51 18.84 6.41
N CYS A 36 -1.31 19.88 6.68
CA CYS A 36 -1.52 20.99 5.74
C CYS A 36 -0.48 22.12 5.90
N TYR A 37 0.43 22.02 6.88
CA TYR A 37 1.38 23.07 7.26
C TYR A 37 2.82 22.55 7.32
N LYS A 38 3.26 21.77 6.33
CA LYS A 38 4.69 21.56 6.07
C LYS A 38 5.00 22.04 4.66
N ASP A 39 5.92 22.99 4.60
CA ASP A 39 6.32 23.91 3.52
C ASP A 39 6.73 23.31 2.16
N ASP A 40 6.44 22.05 1.86
CA ASP A 40 6.90 21.37 0.61
C ASP A 40 5.84 21.33 -0.51
N CYS A 41 4.84 22.22 -0.47
CA CYS A 41 3.86 22.36 -1.55
C CYS A 41 4.24 23.54 -2.45
N THR A 42 4.84 23.25 -3.60
CA THR A 42 5.02 24.25 -4.65
C THR A 42 3.66 24.78 -5.12
N LYS A 43 3.58 26.03 -5.59
CA LYS A 43 2.32 26.63 -6.10
C LYS A 43 1.68 25.85 -7.26
N GLU A 44 2.47 24.97 -7.89
CA GLU A 44 2.05 24.10 -8.99
C GLU A 44 1.43 22.77 -8.51
N ASP A 45 1.52 22.44 -7.22
CA ASP A 45 0.90 21.25 -6.65
C ASP A 45 -0.63 21.43 -6.64
N PRO A 46 -1.42 20.56 -7.29
CA PRO A 46 -2.88 20.63 -7.24
C PRO A 46 -3.44 20.63 -5.81
N LEU A 47 -2.77 19.98 -4.85
CA LEU A 47 -3.18 19.95 -3.45
C LEU A 47 -2.89 21.27 -2.71
N SER A 48 -2.09 22.17 -3.29
CA SER A 48 -1.89 23.53 -2.79
C SER A 48 -3.06 24.47 -3.15
N GLN A 49 -3.91 24.09 -4.10
CA GLN A 49 -5.06 24.91 -4.50
C GLN A 49 -6.24 24.74 -3.54
N GLU A 50 -6.83 25.86 -3.12
CA GLU A 50 -7.93 25.87 -2.13
C GLU A 50 -9.16 25.10 -2.61
N SER A 51 -9.47 25.18 -3.91
CA SER A 51 -10.57 24.44 -4.55
C SER A 51 -10.40 22.92 -4.41
N PHE A 52 -9.20 22.40 -4.65
CA PHE A 52 -8.89 20.98 -4.51
C PHE A 52 -8.87 20.52 -3.05
N ARG A 53 -8.39 21.36 -2.13
CA ARG A 53 -8.44 21.06 -0.68
C ARG A 53 -9.87 20.93 -0.16
N LYS A 54 -10.79 21.79 -0.62
CA LYS A 54 -12.22 21.70 -0.29
C LYS A 54 -12.85 20.39 -0.73
N LEU A 55 -12.46 19.89 -1.91
CA LEU A 55 -12.93 18.60 -2.43
C LEU A 55 -12.28 17.41 -1.74
N ALA A 56 -11.02 17.54 -1.30
CA ALA A 56 -10.25 16.46 -0.68
C ALA A 56 -10.45 16.32 0.84
N LEU A 57 -11.11 17.28 1.50
CA LEU A 57 -11.40 17.28 2.94
C LEU A 57 -11.96 15.97 3.52
N PRO A 58 -12.92 15.27 2.87
CA PRO A 58 -13.44 14.01 3.38
C PRO A 58 -12.58 12.79 3.02
N LEU A 59 -11.54 12.96 2.18
CA LEU A 59 -10.72 11.87 1.69
C LEU A 59 -9.45 11.70 2.55
N PRO A 60 -9.01 10.46 2.78
CA PRO A 60 -7.71 10.23 3.39
C PRO A 60 -6.60 10.79 2.50
N PHE A 61 -5.63 11.47 3.11
CA PHE A 61 -4.51 12.05 2.39
C PHE A 61 -3.66 10.95 1.74
N SER A 62 -3.54 10.98 0.41
CA SER A 62 -2.75 10.01 -0.36
C SER A 62 -1.98 10.69 -1.49
N LYS A 63 -1.08 11.61 -1.14
CA LYS A 63 -0.12 12.16 -2.09
C LYS A 63 1.04 11.17 -2.25
N GLN A 64 1.16 10.53 -3.41
CA GLN A 64 2.31 9.70 -3.77
C GLN A 64 3.15 10.44 -4.81
N HIS A 65 4.36 10.87 -4.41
CA HIS A 65 5.30 11.51 -5.34
C HIS A 65 5.89 10.54 -6.36
N HIS A 66 5.98 9.27 -5.98
CA HIS A 66 6.51 8.20 -6.82
C HIS A 66 5.58 6.99 -6.75
N SER A 67 5.41 6.31 -7.89
CA SER A 67 4.75 5.01 -7.94
C SER A 67 5.57 3.97 -7.18
N LYS A 68 4.88 3.11 -6.42
CA LYS A 68 5.49 1.97 -5.73
C LYS A 68 5.19 0.70 -6.49
N LEU A 69 6.20 -0.13 -6.68
CA LEU A 69 6.07 -1.39 -7.38
C LEU A 69 5.88 -2.52 -6.37
N VAL A 70 4.91 -3.39 -6.64
CA VAL A 70 4.59 -4.51 -5.75
C VAL A 70 4.67 -5.79 -6.56
N CYS A 71 5.33 -6.80 -6.00
CA CYS A 71 5.50 -8.09 -6.65
C CYS A 71 4.14 -8.80 -6.81
N PHE A 72 3.91 -9.40 -7.98
CA PHE A 72 2.70 -10.18 -8.21
C PHE A 72 2.62 -11.45 -7.35
N ILE A 73 3.75 -12.09 -7.04
CA ILE A 73 3.81 -13.37 -6.32
C ILE A 73 3.79 -13.14 -4.81
N THR A 74 4.81 -12.44 -4.27
CA THR A 74 4.96 -12.27 -2.82
C THR A 74 4.09 -11.16 -2.24
N LYS A 75 3.53 -10.28 -3.09
CA LYS A 75 2.82 -9.05 -2.67
C LYS A 75 3.70 -8.08 -1.86
N GLU A 76 5.01 -8.26 -1.89
CA GLU A 76 5.98 -7.37 -1.25
C GLU A 76 6.40 -6.23 -2.17
N LEU A 77 6.89 -5.14 -1.57
CA LEU A 77 7.46 -4.00 -2.30
C LEU A 77 8.72 -4.44 -3.08
N MET A 78 8.85 -3.91 -4.29
CA MET A 78 10.08 -4.00 -5.08
C MET A 78 10.85 -2.68 -4.94
N ASP A 79 11.99 -2.75 -4.26
CA ASP A 79 12.87 -1.63 -3.91
C ASP A 79 14.34 -2.00 -4.14
N THR A 80 15.28 -1.25 -3.58
CA THR A 80 16.72 -1.49 -3.73
C THR A 80 17.16 -2.86 -3.19
N GLU A 81 16.54 -3.33 -2.11
CA GLU A 81 16.86 -4.61 -1.47
C GLU A 81 16.12 -5.78 -2.13
N ASN A 82 14.97 -5.51 -2.75
CA ASN A 82 14.18 -6.49 -3.48
C ASN A 82 13.91 -6.02 -4.92
N PRO A 83 14.94 -5.89 -5.77
CA PRO A 83 14.80 -5.22 -7.04
C PRO A 83 13.98 -6.04 -8.04
N PRO A 84 13.33 -5.36 -9.01
CA PRO A 84 12.58 -6.02 -10.07
C PRO A 84 13.50 -6.76 -11.05
N GLN A 85 13.08 -7.95 -11.46
CA GLN A 85 13.72 -8.78 -12.48
C GLN A 85 12.70 -9.19 -13.54
N VAL A 86 13.17 -9.27 -14.78
CA VAL A 86 12.37 -9.54 -15.98
C VAL A 86 12.64 -10.95 -16.48
N LEU A 87 11.57 -11.71 -16.68
CA LEU A 87 11.61 -13.00 -17.37
C LEU A 87 11.71 -12.80 -18.90
N PRO A 88 12.11 -13.82 -19.68
CA PRO A 88 12.21 -13.73 -21.15
C PRO A 88 10.91 -13.34 -21.87
N ASN A 89 9.74 -13.56 -21.25
CA ASN A 89 8.44 -13.13 -21.77
C ASN A 89 8.07 -11.67 -21.44
N GLY A 90 8.96 -10.91 -20.79
CA GLY A 90 8.77 -9.51 -20.45
C GLY A 90 8.01 -9.26 -19.13
N TYR A 91 7.61 -10.30 -18.40
CA TYR A 91 6.97 -10.11 -17.09
C TYR A 91 7.99 -9.88 -15.99
N VAL A 92 7.62 -8.99 -15.05
CA VAL A 92 8.49 -8.53 -13.97
C VAL A 92 8.04 -9.10 -12.62
N TYR A 93 9.00 -9.61 -11.87
CA TYR A 93 8.82 -10.13 -10.52
C TYR A 93 9.97 -9.66 -9.62
N SER A 94 9.82 -9.85 -8.31
CA SER A 94 10.85 -9.44 -7.37
C SER A 94 11.96 -10.49 -7.27
N THR A 95 13.16 -10.06 -6.94
CA THR A 95 14.31 -10.96 -6.77
C THR A 95 14.02 -12.07 -5.76
N LYS A 96 13.46 -11.72 -4.59
CA LYS A 96 13.10 -12.71 -3.56
C LYS A 96 12.13 -13.77 -4.09
N ALA A 97 11.09 -13.35 -4.82
CA ALA A 97 10.09 -14.28 -5.37
C ALA A 97 10.71 -15.29 -6.35
N LEU A 98 11.59 -14.81 -7.22
CA LEU A 98 12.24 -15.64 -8.23
C LEU A 98 13.28 -16.59 -7.61
N GLU A 99 14.05 -16.11 -6.65
CA GLU A 99 15.02 -16.95 -5.92
C GLU A 99 14.35 -18.07 -5.13
N GLU A 100 13.27 -17.76 -4.40
CA GLU A 100 12.51 -18.77 -3.67
C GLU A 100 11.87 -19.80 -4.60
N MET A 101 11.45 -19.39 -5.79
CA MET A 101 10.90 -20.30 -6.79
C MET A 101 12.00 -21.20 -7.36
N ALA A 102 13.13 -20.62 -7.74
CA ALA A 102 14.28 -21.34 -8.26
C ALA A 102 14.85 -22.35 -7.24
N LYS A 103 14.96 -21.95 -5.96
CA LYS A 103 15.41 -22.84 -4.87
C LYS A 103 14.51 -24.07 -4.68
N ARG A 104 13.20 -23.93 -4.93
CA ARG A 104 12.23 -25.03 -4.78
C ARG A 104 12.13 -25.93 -6.02
N ASN A 105 12.52 -25.42 -7.18
CA ASN A 105 12.30 -26.07 -8.48
C ASN A 105 13.62 -26.31 -9.25
N ASP A 106 14.70 -26.65 -8.53
CA ASP A 106 16.00 -26.99 -9.13
C ASP A 106 16.53 -25.94 -10.13
N GLY A 107 16.42 -24.66 -9.78
CA GLY A 107 16.88 -23.54 -10.59
C GLY A 107 15.88 -23.04 -11.65
N LYS A 108 14.70 -23.67 -11.76
CA LYS A 108 13.66 -23.30 -12.72
C LYS A 108 12.63 -22.34 -12.14
N ILE A 109 12.19 -21.40 -12.96
CA ILE A 109 11.16 -20.43 -12.65
C ILE A 109 10.01 -20.66 -13.61
N THR A 110 8.79 -20.70 -13.07
CA THR A 110 7.56 -20.74 -13.86
C THR A 110 6.81 -19.44 -13.72
N CYS A 111 6.58 -18.74 -14.83
CA CYS A 111 5.74 -17.56 -14.85
C CYS A 111 4.29 -17.93 -14.51
N PRO A 112 3.69 -17.41 -13.42
CA PRO A 112 2.31 -17.74 -13.04
C PRO A 112 1.27 -17.17 -14.01
N ARG A 113 1.64 -16.24 -14.90
CA ARG A 113 0.69 -15.58 -15.83
C ARG A 113 0.64 -16.27 -17.18
N THR A 114 1.75 -16.80 -17.66
CA THR A 114 1.83 -17.41 -19.00
C THR A 114 2.20 -18.90 -18.98
N GLY A 115 2.63 -19.43 -17.83
CA GLY A 115 3.15 -20.79 -17.72
C GLY A 115 4.54 -20.99 -18.33
N LEU A 116 5.22 -19.93 -18.78
CA LEU A 116 6.59 -20.02 -19.31
C LEU A 116 7.52 -20.56 -18.23
N VAL A 117 8.31 -21.58 -18.55
CA VAL A 117 9.37 -22.10 -17.69
C VAL A 117 10.72 -21.67 -18.25
N CYS A 118 11.55 -21.04 -17.43
CA CYS A 118 12.91 -20.61 -17.78
C CYS A 118 13.87 -20.83 -16.59
N ASN A 119 15.18 -20.84 -16.84
CA ASN A 119 16.16 -20.94 -15.77
C ASN A 119 16.37 -19.58 -15.08
N TYR A 120 16.79 -19.60 -13.82
CA TYR A 120 17.16 -18.39 -13.08
C TYR A 120 18.35 -17.63 -13.72
N SER A 121 19.16 -18.26 -14.56
CA SER A 121 20.22 -17.58 -15.31
C SER A 121 19.71 -16.68 -16.45
N GLU A 122 18.46 -16.87 -16.88
CA GLU A 122 17.87 -16.16 -18.03
C GLU A 122 17.15 -14.87 -17.63
N VAL A 123 16.99 -14.61 -16.33
CA VAL A 123 16.34 -13.39 -15.83
C VAL A 123 17.32 -12.22 -15.78
N VAL A 124 16.80 -11.03 -16.10
CA VAL A 124 17.59 -9.79 -16.20
C VAL A 124 17.05 -8.77 -15.20
N LYS A 125 17.93 -8.00 -14.56
CA LYS A 125 17.53 -6.91 -13.66
C LYS A 125 16.86 -5.77 -14.45
N ALA A 126 15.74 -5.27 -13.94
CA ALA A 126 15.09 -4.07 -14.46
C ALA A 126 15.51 -2.83 -13.66
N TYR A 127 15.66 -1.71 -14.36
CA TYR A 127 15.90 -0.40 -13.76
C TYR A 127 14.73 0.52 -14.12
N ILE A 128 14.22 1.23 -13.11
CA ILE A 128 13.03 2.07 -13.24
C ILE A 128 13.42 3.45 -12.71
N SER A 129 13.22 4.46 -13.55
CA SER A 129 13.56 5.87 -13.31
C SER A 129 12.34 6.67 -12.90
#